data_AF-A0A6M0PAL0-F1
#
_entry.id   AF-A0A6M0PAL0-F1
#
_cell.length_a   1.000
_cell.length_b   1.000
_cell.length_c   1.000
_cell.angle_alpha   90.00
_cell.angle_beta   90.00
_cell.angle_gamma   90.00
#
_symmetry.space_group_name_H-M   'P 1'
#
loop_
_entity.id
_entity.type
_entity.pdbx_description
1 polymer ?
#
loop_
_entity_poly.entity_id
_entity_poly.type
_entity_poly.pdbx_seq_one_letter_code
_entity_poly.pdbx_strand_id
1 'polypeptide(L)' 'MVVIQYFDNTLLVLTQLVRQIPSVGDDIKIKGRKGKVISVTEMEGNIVRINVAFEKIIKKQSLLLDNKKKRK' A
#
# COMPACT_ATOMS: atom_id res chain seq x y z
N MET A 1 13.18 -19.00 6.02
CA MET A 1 11.92 -18.34 5.60
C MET A 1 11.61 -17.30 6.67
N VAL A 2 11.17 -16.11 6.27
CA VAL A 2 11.00 -14.94 7.14
C VAL A 2 9.55 -14.47 7.05
N VAL A 3 8.94 -14.09 8.18
CA VAL A 3 7.60 -13.54 8.23
C VAL A 3 7.68 -12.04 8.06
N ILE A 4 7.16 -11.52 6.95
CA ILE A 4 7.06 -10.08 6.73
C ILE A 4 5.69 -9.58 7.16
N GLN A 5 5.70 -8.51 7.94
CA GLN A 5 4.54 -7.71 8.31
C GLN A 5 4.63 -6.35 7.60
N TYR A 6 3.76 -6.12 6.62
CA TYR A 6 3.67 -4.86 5.89
C TYR A 6 2.75 -3.90 6.63
N PHE A 7 3.27 -2.71 6.94
CA PHE A 7 2.57 -1.62 7.59
C PHE A 7 2.43 -0.42 6.67
N ASP A 8 1.27 0.23 6.75
CA ASP A 8 1.04 1.57 6.23
C ASP A 8 0.88 2.50 7.43
N ASN A 9 1.93 3.25 7.75
CA ASN A 9 2.06 4.01 9.00
C ASN A 9 1.87 3.11 10.23
N THR A 10 0.67 3.08 10.82
CA THR A 10 0.32 2.26 11.99
C THR A 10 -0.54 1.05 11.64
N LEU A 11 -1.02 0.94 10.40
CA LEU A 11 -1.99 -0.07 9.98
C LEU A 11 -1.29 -1.29 9.38
N LEU A 12 -1.52 -2.48 9.95
CA LEU A 12 -1.04 -3.73 9.39
C LEU A 12 -1.85 -4.10 8.14
N VAL A 13 -1.20 -4.10 6.97
CA VAL A 13 -1.86 -4.31 5.67
C VAL A 13 -1.83 -5.78 5.24
N LEU A 14 -0.70 -6.45 5.42
CA LEU A 14 -0.48 -7.83 5.01
C LEU A 14 0.60 -8.48 5.88
N THR A 15 0.38 -9.73 6.27
CA THR A 15 1.42 -10.57 6.86
C THR A 15 1.64 -11.77 5.95
N GLN A 16 2.89 -12.07 5.60
CA GLN A 16 3.21 -13.17 4.69
C GLN A 16 4.56 -13.80 5.03
N LEU A 17 4.64 -15.13 4.94
CA LEU A 17 5.90 -15.87 4.99
C LEU A 17 6.56 -15.85 3.61
N VAL A 18 7.78 -15.33 3.53
CA VAL A 18 8.53 -15.20 2.28
C VAL A 18 9.94 -15.76 2.40
N ARG A 19 10.61 -15.91 1.25
CA ARG A 19 12.02 -16.34 1.17
C ARG A 19 12.99 -15.16 1.04
N GLN A 20 12.53 -14.04 0.50
CA GLN A 20 13.33 -12.85 0.22
C GLN A 20 12.66 -11.63 0.84
N ILE A 21 13.48 -10.75 1.43
CA ILE A 21 13.03 -9.50 2.03
C ILE A 21 13.22 -8.39 0.96
N PRO A 22 12.17 -7.60 0.65
CA PRO A 22 12.30 -6.48 -0.27
C PRO A 22 13.14 -5.35 0.36
N SER A 23 13.84 -4.62 -0.49
CA SER A 23 14.75 -3.54 -0.10
C SER A 23 14.04 -2.19 -0.02
N VAL A 24 14.64 -1.24 0.68
CA VAL A 24 14.14 0.15 0.73
C VAL A 24 14.16 0.75 -0.67
N GLY A 25 13.03 1.35 -1.07
CA GLY A 25 12.86 1.95 -2.39
C GLY A 25 12.28 1.02 -3.45
N ASP A 26 12.10 -0.27 -3.15
CA ASP A 26 11.48 -1.23 -4.07
C ASP A 26 10.00 -0.89 -4.32
N ASP A 27 9.58 -1.07 -5.57
CA ASP A 27 8.19 -0.94 -5.98
C ASP A 27 7.46 -2.26 -5.73
N ILE A 28 6.39 -2.20 -4.96
CA ILE A 28 5.61 -3.38 -4.55
C ILE A 28 4.13 -3.20 -4.82
N LYS A 29 3.43 -4.32 -5.03
CA LYS A 29 1.98 -4.33 -5.19
C LYS A 29 1.36 -5.23 -4.13
N ILE A 30 0.72 -4.63 -3.14
CA ILE A 30 0.06 -5.34 -2.04
C ILE A 30 -1.45 -5.17 -2.20
N LYS A 31 -2.20 -6.28 -2.25
CA LYS A 31 -3.67 -6.30 -2.34
C LYS A 31 -4.22 -5.40 -3.47
N GLY A 32 -3.56 -5.44 -4.64
CA GLY A 32 -3.95 -4.64 -5.80
C GLY A 32 -3.50 -3.17 -5.79
N ARG A 33 -2.99 -2.67 -4.65
CA ARG A 33 -2.49 -1.29 -4.51
C ARG A 33 -1.00 -1.23 -4.81
N LYS A 34 -0.58 -0.24 -5.59
CA LYS A 34 0.84 0.07 -5.81
C LYS A 34 1.38 0.86 -4.63
N GLY A 35 2.61 0.56 -4.23
CA GLY A 35 3.31 1.28 -3.19
C GLY A 35 4.81 1.07 -3.27
N LYS A 36 5.53 1.80 -2.43
CA LYS A 36 6.99 1.76 -2.33
C LYS A 36 7.41 1.47 -0.89
N VAL A 37 8.45 0.65 -0.73
CA VAL A 37 9.04 0.36 0.58
C VAL A 37 9.76 1.60 1.11
N ILE A 38 9.37 2.07 2.29
CA ILE A 38 9.96 3.24 2.97
C ILE A 38 11.04 2.79 3.96
N SER A 39 10.76 1.77 4.77
CA SER A 39 11.69 1.30 5.78
C SER A 39 11.52 -0.19 6.04
N VAL A 40 12.62 -0.84 6.38
CA VAL A 40 12.67 -2.25 6.77
C VAL A 40 13.23 -2.31 8.18
N THR A 41 12.55 -3.05 9.07
CA THR A 41 12.92 -3.19 10.48
C THR A 41 12.88 -4.66 10.85
N GLU A 42 14.03 -5.22 11.16
CA GLU A 42 14.14 -6.59 11.64
C GLU A 42 13.75 -6.65 13.12
N MET A 43 12.85 -7.56 13.46
CA MET A 43 12.40 -7.81 14.83
C MET A 43 12.97 -9.14 15.32
N GLU A 44 12.93 -9.36 16.63
CA GLU A 44 13.28 -10.66 17.20
C GLU A 44 12.43 -11.79 16.62
N GLY A 45 13.11 -12.89 16.25
CA GLY A 45 12.49 -14.12 15.78
C GLY A 45 11.93 -14.05 14.36
N ASN A 46 12.79 -14.10 13.34
CA ASN A 46 12.44 -14.27 11.90
C ASN A 46 11.28 -13.38 11.40
N ILE A 47 10.95 -12.29 12.08
CA ILE A 47 9.86 -11.38 11.75
C ILE A 47 10.50 -10.08 11.29
N VAL A 48 10.03 -9.56 10.16
CA VAL A 48 10.49 -8.30 9.59
C VAL A 48 9.28 -7.40 9.39
N ARG A 49 9.34 -6.19 9.94
CA ARG A 49 8.34 -5.15 9.73
C ARG A 49 8.77 -4.24 8.59
N ILE A 50 7.89 -4.03 7.64
CA ILE A 50 8.16 -3.21 6.45
C ILE A 50 7.11 -2.11 6.38
N ASN A 51 7.55 -0.86 6.40
CA ASN A 51 6.67 0.28 6.16
C ASN A 51 6.59 0.57 4.67
N VAL A 52 5.37 0.73 4.16
CA VAL A 52 5.06 0.91 2.75
C VAL A 52 4.20 2.16 2.59
N ALA A 53 4.58 3.02 1.65
CA ALA A 53 3.74 4.13 1.20
C ALA A 53 2.94 3.68 -0.01
N PHE A 54 1.62 3.68 0.09
CA PHE A 54 0.73 3.42 -1.05
C PHE A 54 0.44 4.69 -1.84
N GLU A 55 0.28 4.54 -3.15
CA GLU A 55 -0.22 5.64 -4.00
C GLU A 55 -1.65 6.02 -3.58
N LYS A 56 -1.90 7.32 -3.44
CA LYS A 56 -3.24 7.82 -3.10
C LYS A 56 -4.20 7.53 -4.24
N ILE A 57 -5.23 6.73 -3.98
CA ILE A 57 -6.33 6.51 -4.91
C ILE A 57 -7.19 7.78 -4.92
N ILE A 58 -6.88 8.71 -5.83
CA ILE A 58 -7.75 9.85 -6.10
C ILE A 58 -8.97 9.29 -6.82
N LYS A 59 -10.05 9.01 -6.08
CA LYS A 59 -11.36 8.83 -6.68
C LYS A 59 -11.69 10.17 -7.35
N LYS A 60 -11.57 10.24 -8.67
CA LYS A 60 -12.13 11.36 -9.43
C LYS A 60 -13.62 11.35 -9.14
N GLN A 61 -14.07 12.21 -8.24
CA GLN A 61 -15.48 12.47 -8.06
C GLN A 61 -15.96 12.95 -9.42
N SER A 62 -16.77 12.14 -10.10
CA SER A 62 -17.45 12.57 -11.30
C SER A 62 -18.28 13.78 -10.89
N LEU A 63 -17.82 14.97 -11.24
CA LEU A 63 -18.62 16.17 -11.22
C LEU A 63 -19.76 15.90 -12.21
N LEU A 64 -20.86 15.35 -11.71
CA LEU A 64 -22.14 15.34 -12.40
C LEU A 64 -22.60 16.80 -12.44
N LEU A 65 -21.97 17.59 -13.31
CA LEU A 65 -22.53 18.81 -13.84
C LEU A 65 -23.69 18.38 -14.73
N ASP A 66 -24.82 18.06 -14.09
CA ASP A 66 -26.09 17.86 -14.76
C ASP A 66 -26.63 19.24 -15.19
N ASN A 67 -25.89 19.86 -16.11
CA ASN A 67 -26.22 21.14 -16.74
C ASN A 67 -26.95 20.90 -18.07
N LYS A 68 -27.90 19.96 -18.08
CA LYS A 68 -28.81 19.78 -19.22
C LYS A 68 -30.12 20.51 -18.99
N LYS A 69 -30.04 21.82 -19.25
CA LYS A 69 -31.06 22.71 -19.84
C LYS A 69 -32.53 22.24 -19.71
N LYS A 70 -33.31 22.95 -18.89
CA LYS A 70 -34.76 23.10 -19.05
C LYS A 70 -35.06 23.45 -20.53
N ARG A 71 -35.80 22.60 -21.23
CA ARG A 71 -36.52 23.02 -22.45
C ARG A 71 -37.91 23.51 -22.03
N LYS A 72 -38.27 24.67 -22.60
CA LYS A 72 -39.59 25.30 -22.55
C LYS A 72 -40.69 24.35 -23.01
#